data_AF-A0A9E1AWJ8-F1
#
_entry.id   AF-A0A9E1AWJ8-F1
#
_cell.length_a   1.000
_cell.length_b   1.000
_cell.length_c   1.000
_cell.angle_alpha   90.00
_cell.angle_beta   90.00
_cell.angle_gamma   90.00
#
_symmetry.space_group_name_H-M   'P 1'
#
loop_
_entity.id
_entity.type
_entity.pdbx_description
1 polymer ?
#
loop_
_entity_poly.entity_id
_entity_poly.type
_entity_poly.pdbx_seq_one_letter_code
_entity_poly.pdbx_strand_id
1 'polypeptide(L)'
;MKKDKIITIRVSEKEKKKLIEKSEVAKLSLSEYLIKQGLDKDIVIVDGLNEVVTELRRIGNNINQLTYLANSGIIHTVDLSEVKQEIGKVWNVINELQNKW
;
A
#
# COMPACT_ATOMS: atom_id res chain seq x y z
N MET A 1 11.37 -5.31 34.39
CA MET A 1 12.55 -5.12 33.52
C MET A 1 12.99 -3.66 33.62
N LYS A 2 14.26 -3.36 33.86
CA LYS A 2 14.74 -1.98 34.02
C LYS A 2 14.84 -1.31 32.63
N LYS A 3 14.28 -0.11 32.45
CA LYS A 3 14.41 0.71 31.23
C LYS A 3 15.62 1.66 31.38
N ASP A 4 16.84 1.17 31.11
CA ASP A 4 18.10 1.91 31.31
C ASP A 4 18.69 2.49 30.01
N LYS A 5 18.11 2.19 28.85
CA LYS A 5 18.57 2.67 27.54
C LYS A 5 17.81 3.94 27.12
N ILE A 6 18.55 4.93 26.61
CA ILE A 6 18.02 6.21 26.13
C ILE A 6 18.14 6.26 24.61
N ILE A 7 17.05 6.65 23.95
CA ILE A 7 17.03 6.96 22.51
C ILE A 7 16.78 8.47 22.38
N THR A 8 17.74 9.18 21.79
CA THR A 8 17.63 10.62 21.55
C THR A 8 17.20 10.86 20.11
N ILE A 9 16.11 11.59 19.90
CA ILE A 9 15.61 11.98 18.57
C ILE A 9 15.59 13.50 18.43
N ARG A 10 15.88 13.99 17.22
CA ARG A 10 15.69 15.40 16.87
C ARG A 10 14.32 15.59 16.26
N VAL A 11 13.56 16.56 16.77
CA VAL A 11 12.23 16.92 16.28
C VAL A 11 12.12 18.44 16.24
N SER A 12 11.28 18.94 15.34
CA SER A 12 10.86 20.34 15.36
C SER A 12 9.94 20.61 16.56
N GLU A 13 9.80 21.88 16.95
CA GLU A 13 8.86 22.29 18.00
C GLU A 13 7.41 21.87 17.68
N LYS A 14 7.02 21.95 16.41
CA LYS A 14 5.69 21.56 15.95
C LYS A 14 5.44 20.05 16.12
N GLU A 15 6.43 19.23 15.79
CA GLU A 15 6.34 17.77 15.96
C GLU A 15 6.30 17.40 17.44
N LYS A 16 7.15 18.02 18.27
CA LYS A 16 7.17 17.80 19.72
C LYS A 16 5.81 18.08 20.35
N LYS A 17 5.20 19.23 20.04
CA LYS A 17 3.87 19.58 20.53
C LYS A 17 2.82 18.54 20.14
N LYS A 18 2.82 18.12 18.86
CA LYS A 18 1.87 17.12 18.35
C LYS A 18 2.05 15.75 19.01
N LEU A 19 3.28 15.35 19.31
CA LEU A 19 3.55 14.09 20.02
C LEU A 19 3.06 14.14 21.47
N ILE A 20 3.22 15.27 22.15
CA ILE A 20 2.70 15.48 23.51
C ILE A 20 1.18 15.41 23.52
N GLU A 21 0.50 16.18 22.67
CA GLU A 21 -0.97 16.17 22.56
C GLU A 21 -1.51 14.76 22.31
N LYS A 22 -0.88 14.01 21.39
CA LYS A 22 -1.29 12.62 21.11
C LYS A 22 -1.05 11.68 22.30
N SER A 23 0.03 11.88 23.05
CA SER A 23 0.30 11.08 24.26
C SER A 23 -0.71 11.35 25.37
N GLU A 24 -1.15 12.60 25.53
CA GLU A 24 -2.17 13.00 26.50
C GLU A 24 -3.54 12.39 26.14
N VAL A 25 -3.93 12.45 24.87
CA VAL A 25 -5.18 11.82 24.38
C VAL A 25 -5.15 10.31 24.62
N ALA A 26 -4.00 9.67 24.42
CA ALA A 26 -3.79 8.24 24.68
C ALA A 26 -3.66 7.89 26.17
N LYS A 27 -3.61 8.89 27.07
CA LYS A 27 -3.38 8.73 28.52
C LYS A 27 -2.09 7.96 28.84
N LEU A 28 -1.04 8.21 28.07
CA LEU A 28 0.28 7.60 28.24
C LEU A 28 1.33 8.68 28.49
N SER A 29 2.41 8.35 29.19
CA SER A 29 3.59 9.22 29.15
C SER A 29 4.12 9.32 27.72
N LEU A 30 4.78 10.42 27.38
CA LEU A 30 5.36 10.61 26.05
C LEU A 30 6.27 9.45 25.64
N SER A 31 7.08 8.93 26.57
CA SER A 31 7.94 7.78 26.32
C SER A 31 7.17 6.49 26.06
N GLU A 32 6.11 6.20 26.82
CA GLU A 32 5.27 5.01 26.59
C GLU A 32 4.50 5.11 25.29
N TYR A 33 3.97 6.29 24.97
CA TYR A 33 3.30 6.55 23.71
C TYR A 33 4.23 6.33 22.52
N LEU A 34 5.46 6.87 22.57
CA LEU A 34 6.45 6.71 21.51
C LEU A 34 6.90 5.26 21.36
N ILE A 35 7.12 4.53 22.46
CA ILE A 35 7.50 3.13 22.43
C ILE A 35 6.36 2.29 21.83
N LYS A 36 5.12 2.47 22.29
CA LYS A 36 3.97 1.76 21.71
C LYS A 36 3.81 2.08 20.24
N GLN A 37 3.81 3.35 19.85
CA GLN A 37 3.68 3.72 18.44
C GLN A 37 4.84 3.22 17.57
N GLY A 38 6.06 3.17 18.10
CA GLY A 38 7.23 2.66 17.37
C GLY A 38 7.28 1.13 17.26
N LEU A 39 6.60 0.41 18.16
CA LEU A 39 6.55 -1.06 18.17
C LEU A 39 5.26 -1.63 17.57
N ASP A 40 4.13 -0.91 17.70
CA ASP A 40 2.81 -1.34 17.24
C ASP A 40 2.51 -0.92 15.79
N LYS A 41 3.35 -0.06 15.18
CA LYS A 41 3.22 0.26 13.76
C LYS A 41 4.02 -0.72 12.92
N ASP A 42 3.31 -1.58 12.21
CA ASP A 42 3.89 -2.38 11.14
C ASP A 42 4.45 -1.45 10.06
N ILE A 43 5.76 -1.53 9.84
CA ILE A 43 6.39 -0.94 8.65
C ILE A 43 6.23 -1.96 7.54
N VAL A 44 5.24 -1.75 6.67
CA VAL A 44 5.04 -2.62 5.51
C VAL A 44 5.90 -2.14 4.35
N ILE A 45 6.92 -2.95 4.05
CA ILE A 45 7.76 -2.82 2.87
C ILE A 45 7.09 -3.63 1.77
N VAL A 46 6.57 -2.95 0.76
CA VAL A 46 5.97 -3.59 -0.41
C VAL A 46 7.06 -3.74 -1.48
N ASP A 47 7.85 -4.81 -1.35
CA ASP A 47 8.78 -5.23 -2.40
C ASP A 47 8.02 -5.88 -3.56
N GLY A 48 8.52 -5.76 -4.79
CA GLY A 48 7.91 -6.39 -5.96
C GLY A 48 6.85 -5.55 -6.70
N LEU A 49 6.54 -4.32 -6.24
CA LEU A 49 5.49 -3.50 -6.85
C LEU A 49 5.85 -3.06 -8.29
N ASN A 50 7.14 -2.82 -8.56
CA ASN A 50 7.59 -2.43 -9.90
C ASN A 50 7.41 -3.58 -10.92
N GLU A 51 7.59 -4.81 -10.46
CA GLU A 51 7.40 -6.05 -11.21
C GLU A 51 5.91 -6.23 -11.53
N VAL A 52 5.03 -6.00 -10.55
CA VAL A 52 3.57 -6.00 -10.77
C VAL A 52 3.15 -4.94 -11.80
N VAL A 53 3.70 -3.72 -11.72
CA VAL A 53 3.44 -2.66 -12.71
C VAL A 53 3.93 -3.05 -14.10
N THR A 54 5.06 -3.75 -14.19
CA THR A 54 5.62 -4.21 -15.46
C THR A 54 4.74 -5.27 -16.11
N GLU A 55 4.25 -6.23 -15.34
CA GLU A 55 3.33 -7.27 -15.84
C GLU A 55 1.95 -6.69 -16.20
N LEU A 56 1.43 -5.73 -15.42
CA LEU A 56 0.21 -4.99 -15.79
C LEU A 56 0.36 -4.26 -17.12
N ARG A 57 1.52 -3.63 -17.37
CA ARG A 57 1.80 -2.98 -18.67
C ARG A 57 1.83 -4.00 -19.81
N ARG A 58 2.41 -5.19 -19.60
CA ARG A 58 2.40 -6.28 -20.59
C ARG A 58 0.98 -6.76 -20.90
N ILE A 59 0.15 -6.95 -19.88
CA ILE A 59 -1.26 -7.32 -20.05
C ILE A 59 -2.00 -6.24 -20.85
N GLY A 60 -1.83 -4.96 -20.49
CA GLY A 60 -2.44 -3.85 -21.23
C GLY A 60 -2.02 -3.78 -22.70
N ASN A 61 -0.74 -4.04 -22.99
CA ASN A 61 -0.24 -4.10 -24.36
C ASN A 61 -0.89 -5.25 -25.15
N ASN A 62 -1.03 -6.43 -24.54
CA ASN A 62 -1.69 -7.57 -25.20
C ASN A 62 -3.16 -7.28 -25.49
N ILE A 63 -3.88 -6.63 -24.55
CA ILE A 63 -5.28 -6.21 -24.75
C ILE A 63 -5.38 -5.21 -25.91
N ASN A 64 -4.46 -4.24 -25.99
CA ASN A 64 -4.42 -3.28 -27.09
C ASN A 64 -4.21 -3.96 -28.44
N GLN A 65 -3.33 -4.97 -28.51
CA GLN A 65 -3.11 -5.75 -29.73
C GLN A 65 -4.35 -6.54 -30.14
N LEU A 66 -5.00 -7.23 -29.20
CA LEU A 66 -6.26 -7.95 -29.46
C LEU A 66 -7.36 -6.99 -29.94
N THR A 67 -7.46 -5.81 -29.34
CA THR A 67 -8.42 -4.78 -29.75
C THR A 67 -8.14 -4.30 -31.18
N TYR A 68 -6.88 -4.07 -31.52
CA TYR A 68 -6.48 -3.70 -32.89
C TYR A 68 -6.80 -4.80 -33.91
N LEU A 69 -6.50 -6.06 -33.59
CA LEU A 69 -6.81 -7.21 -34.45
C LEU A 69 -8.33 -7.39 -34.64
N ALA A 70 -9.11 -7.15 -33.59
CA ALA A 70 -10.57 -7.21 -33.67
C ALA A 70 -11.13 -6.07 -34.54
N ASN A 71 -10.66 -4.84 -34.33
CA ASN A 71 -11.09 -3.67 -35.10
C ASN A 71 -10.67 -3.73 -36.58
N SER A 72 -9.55 -4.38 -36.89
CA SER A 72 -9.11 -4.61 -38.27
C SER A 72 -9.83 -5.78 -38.97
N GLY A 73 -10.75 -6.46 -38.27
CA GLY A 73 -11.52 -7.57 -38.81
C GLY A 73 -10.74 -8.87 -38.98
N ILE A 74 -9.51 -8.95 -38.46
CA ILE A 74 -8.65 -10.14 -38.52
C ILE A 74 -9.15 -11.22 -37.55
N ILE A 75 -9.70 -10.81 -36.41
CA ILE A 75 -10.36 -11.70 -35.45
C ILE A 75 -11.79 -11.21 -35.20
N HIS A 76 -12.76 -12.13 -35.19
CA HIS A 76 -14.18 -11.78 -35.04
C HIS A 76 -14.69 -11.94 -33.61
N THR A 77 -14.12 -12.84 -32.82
CA THR A 77 -14.49 -13.05 -31.42
C THR A 77 -13.25 -13.44 -30.60
N VAL A 78 -12.99 -12.71 -29.52
CA VAL A 78 -12.07 -13.11 -28.46
C VAL A 78 -12.87 -13.16 -27.17
N ASP A 79 -12.95 -14.32 -26.52
CA ASP A 79 -13.57 -14.41 -25.20
C ASP A 79 -12.56 -13.96 -24.13
N LEU A 80 -12.79 -12.79 -23.56
CA LEU A 80 -11.98 -12.22 -22.48
C LEU A 80 -12.74 -12.22 -21.14
N SER A 81 -13.85 -12.98 -21.05
CA SER A 81 -14.72 -12.97 -19.86
C SER A 81 -13.98 -13.43 -18.61
N GLU A 82 -13.16 -14.47 -18.73
CA GLU A 82 -12.32 -15.01 -17.64
C GLU A 82 -11.22 -14.01 -17.24
N VAL A 83 -10.53 -13.42 -18.22
CA VAL A 83 -9.50 -12.40 -17.97
C VAL A 83 -10.09 -11.18 -17.25
N LYS A 84 -11.28 -10.74 -17.65
CA LYS A 84 -12.00 -9.64 -16.99
C LYS A 84 -12.36 -9.99 -15.55
N GLN A 85 -12.79 -11.22 -15.27
CA GLN A 85 -13.06 -11.66 -13.90
C GLN A 85 -11.80 -11.68 -13.04
N GLU A 86 -10.70 -12.24 -13.53
CA GLU A 86 -9.44 -12.32 -12.79
C GLU A 86 -8.84 -10.93 -12.51
N ILE A 87 -8.85 -10.02 -13.50
CA ILE A 87 -8.44 -8.62 -13.28
C ILE A 87 -9.34 -7.93 -12.25
N GLY A 88 -10.65 -8.20 -12.29
CA GLY A 88 -11.59 -7.68 -11.30
C GLY A 88 -11.28 -8.14 -9.87
N LYS A 89 -10.87 -9.40 -9.69
CA LYS A 89 -10.44 -9.93 -8.38
C LYS A 89 -9.17 -9.22 -7.87
N VAL A 90 -8.18 -9.03 -8.75
CA VAL A 90 -6.95 -8.30 -8.40
C VAL A 90 -7.26 -6.86 -8.00
N TRP A 91 -8.14 -6.18 -8.73
CA TRP A 91 -8.58 -4.82 -8.42
C TRP A 91 -9.24 -4.70 -7.03
N ASN A 92 -10.10 -5.67 -6.68
CA ASN A 92 -10.75 -5.69 -5.38
C ASN A 92 -9.73 -5.86 -4.24
N VAL A 93 -8.77 -6.77 -4.38
CA VAL A 93 -7.71 -6.97 -3.38
C VAL A 93 -6.87 -5.70 -3.21
N ILE A 94 -6.52 -5.02 -4.31
CA ILE A 94 -5.77 -3.75 -4.25
C ILE A 94 -6.57 -2.67 -3.52
N ASN A 95 -7.87 -2.52 -3.81
CA ASN A 95 -8.73 -1.56 -3.12
C ASN A 95 -8.90 -1.87 -1.63
N GLU A 96 -9.01 -3.14 -1.25
CA GLU A 96 -9.08 -3.54 0.16
C GLU A 96 -7.78 -3.22 0.89
N LEU A 97 -6.63 -3.42 0.25
CA LEU A 97 -5.34 -3.04 0.79
C LEU A 97 -5.22 -1.52 0.94
N GLN A 98 -5.70 -0.73 -0.02
CA GLN A 98 -5.67 0.73 0.05
C GLN A 98 -6.49 1.29 1.23
N ASN A 99 -7.56 0.60 1.64
CA ASN A 99 -8.43 1.02 2.75
C ASN A 99 -7.99 0.48 4.13
N LYS A 100 -6.93 -0.33 4.19
CA LYS A 100 -6.40 -0.90 5.46
C LYS A 100 -5.30 -0.05 6.11
N TRP A 101 -4.86 1.03 5.46
CA TRP A 101 -3.83 1.98 5.94
C TRP A 101 -4.40 3.40 6.07
#